data_AF-A0A6B3UH50-F1
#
_entry.id   AF-A0A6B3UH50-F1
#
_cell.length_a   1.000
_cell.length_b   1.000
_cell.length_c   1.000
_cell.angle_alpha   90.00
_cell.angle_beta   90.00
_cell.angle_gamma   90.00
#
_symmetry.space_group_name_H-M   'P 1'
#
loop_
_entity.id
_entity.type
_entity.pdbx_description
1 polymer ?
#
loop_
_entity_poly.entity_id
_entity_poly.type
_entity_poly.pdbx_seq_one_letter_code
_entity_poly.pdbx_strand_id
1 'polypeptide(L)'
;MRLANLHEDGWRLASGEERHAETPDTFEIPPADVRHGLGRGVAAKLLFEIAFENEAGEQWEEVERMWVVVSEIVPDGYVGLLANTPTSIKGGGDVYLTHGAEIPFRPEHVVAVDRPDDAFLEEIFSQSLSRTWPRN
;
A
#
# COMPACT_ATOMS: atom_id res chain seq x y z
N MET A 1 -10.52 -9.08 7.79
CA MET A 1 -10.56 -8.24 6.58
C MET A 1 -9.67 -8.89 5.53
N ARG A 2 -10.14 -9.04 4.27
CA ARG A 2 -9.33 -9.63 3.21
C ARG A 2 -8.23 -8.66 2.73
N LEU A 3 -7.11 -9.22 2.29
CA LEU A 3 -6.11 -8.48 1.51
C LEU A 3 -6.53 -8.41 0.04
N ALA A 4 -5.99 -7.44 -0.69
CA ALA A 4 -6.18 -7.34 -2.13
C ALA A 4 -5.48 -8.49 -2.87
N ASN A 5 -6.05 -8.92 -4.00
CA ASN A 5 -5.42 -9.88 -4.89
C ASN A 5 -5.52 -9.46 -6.36
N LEU A 6 -4.57 -9.92 -7.18
CA LEU A 6 -4.47 -9.54 -8.59
C LEU A 6 -5.72 -9.89 -9.41
N HIS A 7 -6.41 -10.99 -9.09
CA HIS A 7 -7.54 -11.46 -9.89
C HIS A 7 -8.81 -10.62 -9.66
N GLU A 8 -9.12 -10.28 -8.40
CA GLU A 8 -10.35 -9.56 -8.05
C GLU A 8 -10.16 -8.04 -8.03
N ASP A 9 -9.00 -7.57 -7.59
CA ASP A 9 -8.76 -6.14 -7.33
C ASP A 9 -7.81 -5.51 -8.36
N GLY A 10 -7.14 -6.32 -9.19
CA GLY A 10 -6.13 -5.85 -10.14
C GLY A 10 -4.79 -5.48 -9.49
N TRP A 11 -4.64 -5.68 -8.18
CA TRP A 11 -3.40 -5.44 -7.46
C TRP A 11 -3.28 -6.31 -6.21
N ARG A 12 -2.05 -6.50 -5.73
CA ARG A 12 -1.75 -7.10 -4.42
C ARG A 12 -0.53 -6.45 -3.80
N LEU A 13 -0.27 -6.75 -2.53
CA LEU A 13 0.98 -6.38 -1.87
C LEU A 13 1.96 -7.55 -1.88
N ALA A 14 3.21 -7.29 -2.26
CA ALA A 14 4.28 -8.26 -2.10
C ALA A 14 4.77 -8.27 -0.64
N SER A 15 5.24 -9.43 -0.16
CA SER A 15 5.87 -9.55 1.15
C SER A 15 7.27 -8.92 1.14
N GLY A 16 7.46 -7.89 1.95
CA GLY A 16 8.78 -7.31 2.20
C GLY A 16 9.72 -8.28 2.91
N GLU A 17 9.18 -9.13 3.77
CA GLU A 17 9.94 -10.19 4.46
C GLU A 17 10.46 -11.24 3.49
N GLU A 18 9.66 -11.67 2.51
CA GLU A 18 10.12 -12.61 1.48
C GLU A 18 11.21 -11.98 0.60
N ARG A 19 11.01 -10.74 0.13
CA ARG A 19 12.03 -10.02 -0.67
C ARG A 19 13.34 -9.82 0.11
N HIS A 20 13.24 -9.53 1.41
CA HIS A 20 14.40 -9.44 2.28
C HIS A 20 15.09 -10.80 2.44
N ALA A 21 14.34 -11.88 2.63
CA ALA A 21 14.90 -13.23 2.76
C ALA A 21 15.61 -13.69 1.48
N GLU A 22 15.12 -13.31 0.30
CA GLU A 22 15.73 -13.60 -1.00
C GLU A 22 17.05 -12.84 -1.21
N THR A 23 17.09 -11.57 -0.81
CA THR A 23 18.23 -10.67 -1.09
C THR A 23 18.56 -9.76 0.12
N PRO A 24 18.97 -10.33 1.26
CA PRO A 24 19.07 -9.59 2.52
C PRO A 24 20.09 -8.46 2.50
N ASP A 25 21.16 -8.60 1.70
CA ASP A 25 22.24 -7.63 1.61
C ASP A 25 21.88 -6.37 0.81
N THR A 26 20.82 -6.43 0.00
CA THR A 26 20.43 -5.32 -0.91
C THR A 26 18.99 -4.87 -0.72
N PHE A 27 18.20 -5.62 0.04
CA PHE A 27 16.81 -5.32 0.36
C PHE A 27 16.60 -5.27 1.86
N GLU A 28 17.02 -4.18 2.50
CA GLU A 28 16.78 -3.96 3.93
C GLU A 28 15.32 -3.60 4.21
N ILE A 29 14.80 -4.08 5.34
CA ILE A 29 13.46 -3.72 5.84
C ILE A 29 13.56 -3.26 7.31
N PRO A 30 12.61 -2.44 7.81
CA PRO A 30 12.57 -2.04 9.21
C PRO A 30 12.52 -3.26 10.13
N PRO A 31 13.05 -3.22 11.37
CA PRO A 31 12.94 -4.32 12.33
C PRO A 31 11.50 -4.75 12.63
N ALA A 32 11.30 -6.00 13.07
CA ALA A 32 9.97 -6.57 13.27
C ALA A 32 9.12 -5.79 14.29
N ASP A 33 9.70 -5.38 15.42
CA ASP A 33 9.02 -4.57 16.43
C ASP A 33 8.51 -3.23 15.85
N VAL A 34 9.26 -2.61 14.94
CA VAL A 34 8.82 -1.41 14.22
C VAL A 34 7.64 -1.70 13.30
N ARG A 35 7.69 -2.78 12.49
CA ARG A 35 6.60 -3.14 11.56
C ARG A 35 5.32 -3.58 12.29
N HIS A 36 5.45 -4.22 13.45
CA HIS A 36 4.33 -4.64 14.30
C HIS A 36 3.79 -3.52 15.21
N GLY A 37 4.51 -2.41 15.34
CA GLY A 37 4.19 -1.29 16.23
C GLY A 37 3.76 -0.02 15.51
N LEU A 38 3.21 -0.10 14.29
CA LEU A 38 2.80 1.10 13.55
C LEU A 38 1.57 1.73 14.20
N GLY A 39 1.67 3.03 14.49
CA GLY A 39 0.56 3.85 15.00
C GLY A 39 -0.13 4.62 13.88
N ARG A 40 -1.34 5.12 14.16
CA ARG A 40 -2.03 6.06 13.27
C ARG A 40 -1.14 7.28 12.97
N GLY A 41 -1.10 7.69 11.71
CA GLY A 41 -0.25 8.79 11.21
C GLY A 41 1.17 8.36 10.82
N VAL A 42 1.60 7.15 11.15
CA VAL A 42 2.88 6.62 10.64
C VAL A 42 2.70 6.22 9.17
N ALA A 43 3.66 6.60 8.32
CA ALA A 43 3.68 6.18 6.92
C ALA A 43 4.47 4.88 6.78
N ALA A 44 3.90 3.89 6.09
CA ALA A 44 4.57 2.66 5.70
C ALA A 44 4.76 2.64 4.19
N LYS A 45 5.96 2.30 3.72
CA LYS A 45 6.22 2.05 2.31
C LYS A 45 5.95 0.58 2.03
N LEU A 46 5.19 0.31 0.97
CA LEU A 46 4.75 -1.01 0.56
C LEU A 46 5.13 -1.28 -0.90
N LEU A 47 5.15 -2.55 -1.28
CA LEU A 47 5.36 -3.01 -2.66
C LEU A 47 4.02 -3.41 -3.28
N PHE A 48 3.55 -2.66 -4.26
CA PHE A 48 2.31 -2.94 -4.98
C PHE A 48 2.64 -3.67 -6.27
N GLU A 49 2.15 -4.90 -6.42
CA GLU A 49 2.15 -5.63 -7.69
C GLU A 49 0.81 -5.35 -8.36
N ILE A 50 0.84 -4.75 -9.56
CA ILE A 50 -0.34 -4.24 -10.25
C ILE A 50 -0.45 -4.93 -11.60
N ALA A 51 -1.61 -5.52 -11.89
CA ALA A 51 -1.91 -6.14 -13.16
C ALA A 51 -2.41 -5.09 -14.16
N PHE A 52 -1.90 -5.17 -15.39
CA PHE A 52 -2.32 -4.36 -16.51
C PHE A 52 -2.72 -5.25 -17.69
N GLU A 53 -3.63 -4.76 -18.50
CA GLU A 53 -4.05 -5.37 -19.76
C GLU A 53 -4.16 -4.28 -20.83
N ASN A 54 -3.62 -4.52 -22.03
CA ASN A 54 -3.76 -3.59 -23.15
C ASN A 54 -4.99 -3.92 -24.01
N GLU A 55 -5.29 -3.07 -24.99
CA GLU A 55 -6.43 -3.28 -25.90
C GLU A 55 -6.35 -4.57 -26.72
N ALA A 56 -5.15 -5.16 -26.87
CA ALA A 56 -4.94 -6.44 -27.54
C ALA A 56 -5.12 -7.65 -26.61
N GLY A 57 -5.43 -7.44 -25.32
CA GLY A 57 -5.56 -8.48 -24.31
C GLY A 57 -4.24 -9.03 -23.77
N GLU A 58 -3.11 -8.37 -24.06
CA GLU A 58 -1.83 -8.75 -23.48
C GLU A 58 -1.76 -8.27 -22.04
N GLN A 59 -1.43 -9.18 -21.12
CA GLN A 59 -1.36 -8.91 -19.69
C GLN A 59 0.10 -8.81 -19.22
N TRP A 60 0.37 -7.88 -18.33
CA TRP A 60 1.65 -7.76 -17.64
C TRP A 60 1.47 -7.24 -16.21
N GLU A 61 2.50 -7.39 -15.39
CA GLU A 61 2.53 -6.88 -14.03
C GLU A 61 3.64 -5.85 -13.88
N GLU A 62 3.39 -4.78 -13.13
CA GLU A 62 4.42 -3.84 -12.69
C GLU A 62 4.46 -3.76 -11.16
N VAL A 63 5.63 -3.43 -10.61
CA VAL A 63 5.82 -3.24 -9.17
C VAL A 63 6.09 -1.77 -8.87
N GLU A 64 5.20 -1.15 -8.09
CA GLU A 64 5.37 0.21 -7.59
C GLU A 64 5.66 0.23 -6.08
N ARG A 65 6.49 1.18 -5.63
CA ARG A 65 6.77 1.41 -4.21
C ARG A 65 6.04 2.66 -3.75
N MET A 66 5.00 2.49 -2.94
CA MET A 66 4.14 3.60 -2.52
C MET A 66 4.03 3.67 -1.00
N TRP A 67 3.81 4.88 -0.50
CA TRP A 67 3.58 5.21 0.89
C TRP A 67 2.09 5.13 1.21
N VAL A 68 1.79 4.57 2.38
CA VAL A 68 0.45 4.45 2.95
C VAL A 68 0.50 4.96 4.39
N VAL A 69 -0.33 5.95 4.72
CA VAL A 69 -0.43 6.49 6.09
C VAL A 69 -1.43 5.67 6.88
N VAL A 70 -1.01 5.06 7.98
CA VAL A 70 -1.90 4.28 8.85
C VAL A 70 -3.04 5.16 9.35
N SER A 71 -4.28 4.75 9.07
CA SER A 71 -5.50 5.39 9.55
C SER A 71 -6.15 4.58 10.66
N GLU A 72 -6.01 3.25 10.63
CA GLU A 72 -6.65 2.32 11.56
C GLU A 72 -5.77 1.10 11.83
N ILE A 73 -5.79 0.63 13.07
CA ILE A 73 -5.17 -0.64 13.49
C ILE A 73 -6.29 -1.68 13.61
N VAL A 74 -6.13 -2.81 12.96
CA VAL A 74 -7.09 -3.92 12.94
C VAL A 74 -6.43 -5.19 13.50
N PRO A 75 -7.19 -6.23 13.90
CA PRO A 75 -6.61 -7.41 14.56
C PRO A 75 -5.45 -8.07 13.83
N ASP A 76 -5.49 -8.11 12.49
CA ASP A 76 -4.50 -8.79 11.65
C ASP A 76 -3.55 -7.82 10.92
N GLY A 77 -3.48 -6.54 11.32
CA GLY A 77 -2.63 -5.54 10.65
C GLY A 77 -3.21 -4.14 10.68
N TYR A 78 -3.24 -3.50 9.52
CA TYR A 78 -3.55 -2.08 9.39
C TYR A 78 -4.45 -1.79 8.20
N VAL A 79 -5.17 -0.67 8.29
CA VAL A 79 -5.69 0.05 7.14
C VAL A 79 -4.99 1.41 7.12
N GLY A 80 -4.60 1.84 5.94
CA GLY A 80 -4.08 3.20 5.76
C GLY A 80 -4.53 3.83 4.46
N LEU A 81 -4.21 5.11 4.30
CA LEU A 81 -4.56 5.91 3.13
C LEU A 81 -3.35 6.01 2.19
N LEU A 82 -3.55 5.68 0.92
CA LEU A 82 -2.51 5.81 -0.09
C LEU A 82 -2.09 7.27 -0.25
N ALA A 83 -0.81 7.56 0.00
CA ALA A 83 -0.22 8.89 -0.03
C ALA A 83 0.46 9.23 -1.38
N ASN A 84 0.52 8.28 -2.31
CA ASN A 84 1.05 8.48 -3.65
C ASN A 84 -0.07 8.47 -4.69
N THR A 85 0.18 9.17 -5.79
CA THR A 85 -0.55 8.96 -7.05
C THR A 85 0.29 7.98 -7.89
N PRO A 86 -0.22 6.79 -8.23
CA PRO A 86 0.53 5.82 -9.03
C PRO A 86 0.98 6.42 -10.36
N THR A 87 2.21 6.15 -10.76
CA THR A 87 2.77 6.76 -11.99
C THR A 87 2.47 5.92 -13.23
N SER A 88 2.32 4.60 -13.07
CA SER A 88 2.06 3.67 -14.17
C SER A 88 0.60 3.66 -14.61
N ILE A 89 -0.33 4.13 -13.78
CA ILE A 89 -1.75 4.23 -14.11
C ILE A 89 -1.99 5.47 -14.96
N LYS A 90 -1.82 5.33 -16.28
CA LYS A 90 -2.06 6.39 -17.27
C LYS A 90 -3.50 6.35 -17.76
N GLY A 91 -4.23 7.45 -17.55
CA GLY A 91 -5.60 7.63 -18.05
C GLY A 91 -6.60 7.68 -16.90
N GLY A 92 -7.38 8.76 -16.83
CA GLY A 92 -8.33 9.06 -15.75
C GLY A 92 -9.57 8.15 -15.75
N GLY A 93 -9.35 6.86 -15.49
CA GLY A 93 -10.39 5.87 -15.22
C GLY A 93 -10.71 5.74 -13.73
N ASP A 94 -11.77 5.00 -13.42
CA ASP A 94 -12.24 4.65 -12.07
C ASP A 94 -11.32 3.59 -11.40
N VAL A 95 -10.02 3.89 -11.29
CA VAL A 95 -9.02 2.96 -10.74
C VAL A 95 -8.98 3.07 -9.22
N TYR A 96 -8.90 1.92 -8.53
CA TYR A 96 -8.93 1.86 -7.08
C TYR A 96 -7.70 2.51 -6.43
N LEU A 97 -6.50 2.22 -6.96
CA LEU A 97 -5.24 2.78 -6.47
C LEU A 97 -5.16 4.27 -6.85
N THR A 98 -5.63 5.12 -5.96
CA THR A 98 -5.58 6.58 -6.07
C THR A 98 -5.27 7.19 -4.71
N HIS A 99 -4.76 8.41 -4.70
CA HIS A 99 -4.51 9.15 -3.45
C HIS A 99 -5.76 9.11 -2.54
N GLY A 100 -5.56 8.82 -1.26
CA GLY A 100 -6.61 8.70 -0.25
C GLY A 100 -7.39 7.38 -0.25
N ALA A 101 -7.06 6.41 -1.13
CA ALA A 101 -7.69 5.10 -1.12
C ALA A 101 -7.28 4.29 0.12
N GLU A 102 -8.23 3.55 0.71
CA GLU A 102 -7.95 2.63 1.81
C GLU A 102 -7.18 1.40 1.33
N ILE A 103 -6.03 1.13 1.96
CA ILE A 103 -5.17 -0.01 1.65
C ILE A 103 -5.08 -0.90 2.90
N PRO A 104 -5.57 -2.15 2.86
CA PRO A 104 -5.31 -3.12 3.91
C PRO A 104 -3.88 -3.68 3.77
N PHE A 105 -3.15 -3.78 4.88
CA PHE A 105 -1.82 -4.39 4.86
C PHE A 105 -1.41 -4.99 6.21
N ARG A 106 -0.34 -5.77 6.19
CA ARG A 106 0.22 -6.49 7.34
C ARG A 106 1.67 -6.06 7.59
N PRO A 107 2.23 -6.33 8.79
CA PRO A 107 3.64 -6.07 9.09
C PRO A 107 4.61 -6.65 8.06
N GLU A 108 4.30 -7.82 7.47
CA GLU A 108 5.15 -8.49 6.47
C GLU A 108 5.31 -7.69 5.16
N HIS A 109 4.38 -6.78 4.85
CA HIS A 109 4.43 -5.95 3.64
C HIS A 109 5.29 -4.68 3.80
N VAL A 110 5.70 -4.33 5.03
CA VAL A 110 6.32 -3.03 5.33
C VAL A 110 7.81 -3.06 4.97
N VAL A 111 8.20 -2.24 3.99
CA VAL A 111 9.60 -2.16 3.49
C VAL A 111 10.32 -0.88 3.86
N ALA A 112 9.60 0.14 4.33
CA ALA A 112 10.16 1.31 5.00
C ALA A 112 9.10 1.97 5.89
N VAL A 113 9.53 2.80 6.82
CA VAL A 113 8.65 3.59 7.70
C VAL A 113 9.12 5.04 7.72
N ASP A 114 8.17 5.96 7.76
CA ASP A 114 8.44 7.39 7.93
C ASP A 114 7.39 8.03 8.85
N ARG A 115 7.70 9.22 9.37
CA ARG A 115 6.79 10.04 10.18
C ARG A 115 6.55 11.37 9.45
N PRO A 116 5.46 11.47 8.68
CA PRO A 116 5.06 12.72 8.05
C PRO A 116 4.82 13.83 9.08
N ASP A 117 4.94 15.08 8.65
CA ASP A 117 4.62 16.23 9.49
C ASP A 117 3.10 16.44 9.67
N ASP A 118 2.74 17.23 10.67
CA ASP A 118 1.33 17.47 11.04
C ASP A 118 0.53 18.09 9.89
N ALA A 119 1.14 18.96 9.07
CA ALA A 119 0.46 19.61 7.96
C ALA A 119 0.05 18.58 6.88
N PHE A 120 0.94 17.64 6.55
CA PHE A 120 0.62 16.56 5.64
C PHE A 120 -0.43 15.61 6.22
N LEU A 121 -0.36 15.30 7.53
CA LEU A 121 -1.34 14.45 8.20
C LEU A 121 -2.73 15.08 8.23
N GLU A 122 -2.82 16.39 8.48
CA GLU A 122 -4.07 17.15 8.39
C GLU A 122 -4.65 17.10 6.98
N GLU A 123 -3.82 17.26 5.95
CA GLU A 123 -4.25 17.19 4.56
C GLU A 123 -4.82 15.80 4.23
N ILE A 124 -4.08 14.72 4.47
CA ILE A 124 -4.50 13.37 4.06
C ILE A 124 -5.70 12.85 4.85
N PHE A 125 -5.85 13.23 6.12
CA PHE A 125 -6.99 12.80 6.93
C PHE A 125 -8.24 13.68 6.78
N SER A 126 -8.11 14.90 6.26
CA SER A 126 -9.26 15.78 5.99
C SER A 126 -9.90 15.52 4.62
N GLN A 127 -9.18 14.88 3.70
CA GLN A 127 -9.74 14.46 2.42
C GLN A 127 -10.82 13.40 2.62
N SER A 128 -11.96 13.55 1.94
CA SER A 128 -12.96 12.48 1.85
C SER A 128 -12.30 11.22 1.28
N LEU A 129 -12.55 10.07 1.92
CA LEU A 129 -12.04 8.78 1.45
C LEU A 129 -12.42 8.61 -0.02
N SER A 130 -11.42 8.58 -0.89
CA SER A 130 -11.64 8.48 -2.33
C SER A 130 -12.15 7.08 -2.70
N ARG A 131 -11.64 6.05 -2.00
CA ARG A 131 -12.07 4.65 -2.07
C ARG A 131 -12.01 4.01 -0.69
N THR A 132 -13.04 3.29 -0.30
CA THR A 132 -13.08 2.51 0.94
C THR A 132 -12.81 1.05 0.67
N TRP A 133 -12.17 0.35 1.60
CA TRP A 133 -11.88 -1.07 1.50
C TRP A 133 -13.00 -1.88 2.19
N PRO A 134 -13.53 -2.94 1.55
CA PRO A 134 -14.56 -3.78 2.16
C PRO A 134 -14.08 -4.39 3.49
N ARG A 135 -14.88 -4.27 4.54
CA ARG A 135 -14.55 -4.79 5.89
C ARG A 135 -15.18 -6.16 6.20
N ASN A 136 -16.02 -6.63 5.30
CA ASN A 136 -16.86 -7.85 5.36
C ASN A 136 -16.09 -9.15 5.07
#